data_AF-A0A1T5P8X1-F1
#
_entry.id   AF-A0A1T5P8X1-F1
#
_cell.length_a   1.000
_cell.length_b   1.000
_cell.length_c   1.000
_cell.angle_alpha   90.00
_cell.angle_beta   90.00
_cell.angle_gamma   90.00
#
_symmetry.space_group_name_H-M   'P 1'
#
loop_
_entity.id
_entity.type
_entity.pdbx_description
1 polymer ?
#
loop_
_entity_poly.entity_id
_entity_poly.type
_entity_poly.pdbx_seq_one_letter_code
_entity_poly.pdbx_strand_id
1 'polypeptide(L)'
;MIYMWAVDLYPSPFLYLAPSFSIQEIMQADILQKYFSEHHEHYRVADLEQLLLADGTPQPDASIAAAGAFDEYFKKQLRKKGTKAAIFFGVGLIALIRVITLTNREEGSFMQVSLSLALVAFALVLGIIWGMQLFALKEEISTFKDMRKL
;
A
#
# COMPACT_ATOMS: atom_id res chain seq x y z
N MET A 1 -70.08 -11.29 30.78
CA MET A 1 -68.75 -10.79 31.18
C MET A 1 -67.74 -11.59 30.36
N ILE A 2 -67.28 -11.11 29.18
CA ILE A 2 -66.22 -10.09 28.97
C ILE A 2 -64.99 -10.47 29.83
N TYR A 3 -63.84 -10.92 29.31
CA TYR A 3 -62.95 -10.27 28.33
C TYR A 3 -62.13 -11.23 27.45
N MET A 4 -61.82 -10.67 26.27
CA MET A 4 -60.92 -11.07 25.18
C MET A 4 -59.43 -10.75 25.54
N TRP A 5 -58.53 -10.89 24.54
CA TRP A 5 -57.06 -10.66 24.50
C TRP A 5 -56.25 -11.97 24.57
N ALA A 6 -56.01 -12.67 23.45
CA ALA A 6 -55.12 -12.32 22.32
C ALA A 6 -53.68 -12.07 22.77
N VAL A 7 -52.76 -12.91 22.29
CA VAL A 7 -51.60 -12.54 21.47
C VAL A 7 -50.82 -13.82 21.16
N ASP A 8 -50.93 -14.23 19.90
CA ASP A 8 -50.05 -15.17 19.24
C ASP A 8 -48.59 -14.73 19.42
N LEU A 9 -47.82 -15.52 20.15
CA LEU A 9 -46.36 -15.44 20.17
C LEU A 9 -45.81 -15.99 18.85
N TYR A 10 -45.91 -15.19 17.80
CA TYR A 10 -45.05 -15.33 16.63
C TYR A 10 -43.60 -15.04 17.06
N PRO A 11 -42.65 -15.99 16.93
CA PRO A 11 -41.25 -15.64 17.05
C PRO A 11 -40.91 -14.70 15.88
N SER A 12 -40.46 -13.50 16.23
CA SER A 12 -40.03 -12.47 15.30
C SER A 12 -38.93 -13.00 14.36
N PRO A 13 -39.10 -12.94 13.03
CA PRO A 13 -38.10 -13.42 12.06
C PRO A 13 -36.84 -12.54 11.97
N PHE A 14 -36.73 -11.50 12.80
CA PHE A 14 -35.68 -10.48 12.74
C PHE A 14 -34.41 -10.82 13.53
N LEU A 15 -34.36 -11.94 14.26
CA LEU A 15 -33.21 -12.30 15.11
C LEU A 15 -32.11 -13.13 14.43
N TYR A 16 -32.23 -13.44 13.13
CA TYR A 16 -31.29 -14.31 12.41
C TYR A 16 -30.39 -13.60 11.37
N LEU A 17 -30.39 -12.26 11.30
CA LEU A 17 -29.69 -11.53 10.22
C LEU A 17 -28.31 -10.94 10.60
N ALA A 18 -27.82 -11.15 11.81
CA ALA A 18 -26.59 -10.48 12.29
C ALA A 18 -25.26 -11.28 12.30
N PRO A 19 -25.17 -12.62 12.13
CA PRO A 19 -23.87 -13.30 12.25
C PRO A 19 -23.04 -13.34 10.95
N SER A 20 -23.66 -13.19 9.78
CA SER A 20 -22.93 -13.31 8.50
C SER A 20 -21.95 -12.17 8.24
N PHE A 21 -22.30 -10.94 8.66
CA PHE A 21 -21.47 -9.75 8.43
C PHE A 21 -20.15 -9.80 9.21
N SER A 22 -20.18 -10.25 10.47
CA SER A 22 -18.99 -10.34 11.32
C SER A 22 -18.03 -11.45 10.88
N ILE A 23 -18.55 -12.57 10.38
CA ILE A 23 -17.69 -13.67 9.91
C ILE A 23 -16.99 -13.29 8.60
N GLN A 24 -17.69 -12.59 7.70
CA GLN A 24 -17.11 -12.11 6.44
C GLN A 24 -15.97 -11.09 6.67
N GLU A 25 -16.13 -10.15 7.60
CA GLU A 25 -15.06 -9.19 7.93
C GLU A 25 -13.82 -9.88 8.54
N ILE A 26 -14.01 -10.89 9.40
CA ILE A 26 -12.89 -11.64 10.01
C ILE A 26 -12.16 -12.46 8.94
N MET A 27 -12.90 -13.13 8.05
CA MET A 27 -12.33 -13.96 6.98
C MET A 27 -11.59 -13.12 5.94
N GLN A 28 -12.14 -11.95 5.60
CA GLN A 28 -11.51 -10.97 4.72
C GLN A 28 -10.22 -10.40 5.34
N ALA A 29 -10.21 -10.09 6.64
CA ALA A 29 -9.02 -9.63 7.35
C ALA A 29 -7.90 -10.70 7.40
N ASP A 30 -8.25 -11.97 7.58
CA ASP A 30 -7.31 -13.08 7.58
C ASP A 30 -6.68 -13.30 6.19
N ILE A 31 -7.46 -13.20 5.11
CA ILE A 31 -6.96 -13.29 3.73
C ILE A 31 -5.98 -12.14 3.44
N LEU A 32 -6.35 -10.92 3.82
CA LEU A 32 -5.49 -9.75 3.67
C LEU A 32 -4.17 -9.95 4.42
N GLN A 33 -4.23 -10.37 5.68
CA GLN A 33 -3.05 -10.60 6.49
C GLN A 33 -2.16 -11.70 5.88
N LYS A 34 -2.75 -12.82 5.46
CA LYS A 34 -2.03 -13.93 4.84
C LYS A 34 -1.36 -13.52 3.53
N TYR A 35 -2.06 -12.79 2.66
CA TYR A 35 -1.55 -12.30 1.39
C TYR A 35 -0.33 -11.38 1.54
N PHE A 36 -0.36 -10.46 2.51
CA PHE A 36 0.80 -9.59 2.78
C PHE A 36 1.92 -10.29 3.59
N SER A 37 1.63 -11.42 4.22
CA SER A 37 2.61 -12.22 4.97
C SER A 37 3.38 -13.18 4.06
N GLU A 38 2.73 -13.70 3.02
CA GLU A 38 3.39 -14.49 2.00
C GLU A 38 4.33 -13.59 1.18
N HIS A 39 5.59 -14.05 1.01
CA HIS A 39 6.58 -13.35 0.19
C HIS A 39 6.19 -13.53 -1.28
N HIS A 40 5.32 -12.67 -1.76
CA HIS A 40 5.05 -12.56 -3.18
C HIS A 40 6.14 -11.71 -3.82
N GLU A 41 6.78 -12.27 -4.84
CA GLU A 41 7.79 -11.56 -5.63
C GLU A 41 7.18 -10.29 -6.25
N HIS A 42 5.88 -10.31 -6.54
CA HIS A 42 5.11 -9.20 -7.10
C HIS A 42 3.75 -9.13 -6.37
N TYR A 43 3.48 -8.02 -5.67
CA TYR A 43 2.18 -7.78 -5.04
C TYR A 43 1.25 -7.14 -6.05
N ARG A 44 0.18 -7.84 -6.45
CA ARG A 44 -0.81 -7.31 -7.39
C ARG A 44 -2.17 -7.07 -6.75
N VAL A 45 -2.83 -5.97 -7.09
CA VAL A 45 -4.14 -5.62 -6.51
C VAL A 45 -5.23 -6.57 -7.03
N ALA A 46 -5.13 -6.95 -8.31
CA ALA A 46 -6.07 -7.87 -8.96
C ALA A 46 -6.00 -9.30 -8.38
N ASP A 47 -4.82 -9.77 -7.99
CA ASP A 47 -4.65 -11.11 -7.40
C ASP A 47 -5.33 -11.17 -6.03
N LEU A 48 -5.26 -10.10 -5.25
CA LEU A 48 -5.97 -9.99 -3.98
C LEU A 48 -7.49 -9.91 -4.17
N GLU A 49 -7.97 -9.17 -5.18
CA GLU A 49 -9.39 -9.16 -5.55
C GLU A 49 -9.88 -10.57 -5.89
N GLN A 50 -9.12 -11.34 -6.67
CA GLN A 50 -9.47 -12.72 -7.02
C GLN A 50 -9.57 -13.64 -5.80
N LEU A 51 -8.67 -13.49 -4.83
CA LEU A 51 -8.73 -14.25 -3.57
C LEU A 51 -9.99 -13.91 -2.76
N LEU A 52 -10.35 -12.63 -2.69
CA LEU A 52 -11.57 -12.18 -2.00
C LEU A 52 -12.85 -12.65 -2.70
N LEU A 53 -12.85 -12.68 -4.03
CA LEU A 53 -13.95 -13.24 -4.84
C LEU A 53 -14.09 -14.75 -4.64
N ALA A 54 -12.96 -15.49 -4.60
CA ALA A 54 -12.95 -16.93 -4.38
C ALA A 54 -13.50 -17.32 -3.00
N ASP A 55 -13.36 -16.42 -2.02
CA ASP A 55 -13.88 -16.58 -0.66
C ASP A 55 -15.37 -16.21 -0.52
N GLY A 56 -16.00 -15.74 -1.60
CA GLY A 56 -17.44 -15.42 -1.65
C GLY A 56 -17.77 -13.97 -1.30
N THR A 57 -16.78 -13.07 -1.28
CA THR A 57 -17.05 -11.63 -1.16
C THR A 57 -17.68 -11.11 -2.46
N PRO A 58 -18.78 -10.33 -2.41
CA PRO A 58 -19.35 -9.72 -3.61
C PRO A 58 -18.34 -8.83 -4.32
N GLN A 59 -18.36 -8.83 -5.66
CA GLN A 59 -17.42 -8.08 -6.49
C GLN A 59 -17.24 -6.58 -6.16
N PRO A 60 -18.30 -5.79 -5.84
CA PRO A 60 -18.08 -4.40 -5.43
C PRO A 60 -17.30 -4.30 -4.11
N ASP A 61 -17.62 -5.14 -3.13
CA ASP A 61 -16.98 -5.10 -1.80
C ASP A 61 -15.56 -5.66 -1.83
N ALA A 62 -15.32 -6.71 -2.64
CA ALA A 62 -14.00 -7.30 -2.85
C ALA A 62 -13.02 -6.29 -3.48
N SER A 63 -13.49 -5.52 -4.47
CA SER A 63 -12.68 -4.49 -5.14
C SER A 63 -12.33 -3.35 -4.19
N ILE A 64 -13.29 -2.90 -3.38
CA ILE A 64 -13.10 -1.82 -2.39
C ILE A 64 -12.10 -2.27 -1.31
N ALA A 65 -12.26 -3.49 -0.78
CA ALA A 65 -11.38 -4.03 0.25
C ALA A 65 -9.95 -4.24 -0.27
N ALA A 66 -9.77 -4.78 -1.48
CA ALA A 66 -8.45 -4.96 -2.09
C ALA A 66 -7.75 -3.61 -2.31
N ALA A 67 -8.45 -2.63 -2.88
CA ALA A 67 -7.90 -1.29 -3.11
C ALA A 67 -7.56 -0.57 -1.80
N GLY A 68 -8.43 -0.67 -0.78
CA GLY A 68 -8.20 -0.09 0.54
C GLY A 68 -7.00 -0.68 1.26
N ALA A 69 -6.84 -2.01 1.22
CA ALA A 69 -5.70 -2.68 1.83
C ALA A 69 -4.37 -2.32 1.14
N PHE A 70 -4.37 -2.22 -0.19
CA PHE A 70 -3.20 -1.76 -0.93
C PHE A 70 -2.89 -0.27 -0.71
N ASP A 71 -3.89 0.59 -0.53
CA ASP A 71 -3.66 1.99 -0.13
C ASP A 71 -2.97 2.09 1.23
N GLU A 72 -3.39 1.28 2.21
CA GLU A 72 -2.73 1.22 3.52
C GLU A 72 -1.31 0.68 3.43
N TYR A 73 -1.11 -0.38 2.65
CA TYR A 73 0.20 -0.94 2.38
C TYR A 73 1.10 0.08 1.68
N PHE A 74 0.59 0.80 0.69
CA PHE A 74 1.28 1.88 0.01
C PHE A 74 1.67 3.01 0.97
N LYS A 75 0.77 3.46 1.86
CA LYS A 75 1.10 4.45 2.90
C LYS A 75 2.23 3.98 3.81
N LYS A 76 2.21 2.70 4.23
CA LYS A 76 3.29 2.10 5.05
C LYS A 76 4.61 2.03 4.26
N GLN A 77 4.57 1.62 3.00
CA GLN A 77 5.75 1.62 2.12
C GLN A 77 6.27 3.03 1.86
N LEU A 78 5.41 4.02 1.60
CA LEU A 78 5.82 5.40 1.34
C LEU A 78 6.52 6.01 2.56
N ARG A 79 6.05 5.72 3.78
CA ARG A 79 6.77 6.13 5.00
C ARG A 79 8.13 5.44 5.16
N LYS A 80 8.25 4.15 4.85
CA LYS A 80 9.55 3.44 5.02
C LYS A 80 10.51 3.71 3.86
N LYS A 81 10.06 3.44 2.63
CA LYS A 81 10.84 3.56 1.39
C LYS A 81 10.96 5.00 0.93
N GLY A 82 9.89 5.78 1.00
CA GLY A 82 9.89 7.18 0.59
C GLY A 82 10.75 8.05 1.49
N THR A 83 10.72 7.85 2.82
CA THR A 83 11.66 8.54 3.72
C THR A 83 13.11 8.14 3.45
N LYS A 84 13.40 6.86 3.18
CA LYS A 84 14.75 6.45 2.75
C LYS A 84 15.18 7.14 1.46
N ALA A 85 14.31 7.15 0.44
CA ALA A 85 14.58 7.85 -0.81
C ALA A 85 14.83 9.34 -0.59
N ALA A 86 14.00 10.01 0.21
CA ALA A 86 14.18 11.42 0.56
C ALA A 86 15.51 11.70 1.28
N ILE A 87 15.93 10.81 2.19
CA ILE A 87 17.24 10.91 2.86
C ILE A 87 18.37 10.76 1.85
N PHE A 88 18.35 9.73 0.99
CA PHE A 88 19.38 9.52 -0.02
C PHE A 88 19.46 10.67 -1.03
N PHE A 89 18.31 11.20 -1.46
CA PHE A 89 18.24 12.40 -2.29
C PHE A 89 18.79 13.63 -1.57
N GLY A 90 18.42 13.85 -0.31
CA GLY A 90 18.91 14.98 0.49
C GLY A 90 20.43 14.93 0.71
N VAL A 91 20.96 13.77 1.10
CA VAL A 91 22.40 13.56 1.26
C VAL A 91 23.12 13.71 -0.09
N GLY A 92 22.57 13.14 -1.17
CA GLY A 92 23.09 13.28 -2.52
C GLY A 92 23.15 14.75 -2.96
N LEU A 93 22.11 15.53 -2.69
CA LEU A 93 22.05 16.95 -3.01
C LEU A 93 23.09 17.77 -2.21
N ILE A 94 23.21 17.52 -0.90
CA ILE A 94 24.21 18.18 -0.04
C ILE A 94 25.63 17.84 -0.52
N ALA A 95 25.88 16.57 -0.81
CA ALA A 95 27.16 16.12 -1.33
C ALA A 95 27.45 16.74 -2.71
N LEU A 96 26.46 16.85 -3.60
CA LEU A 96 26.60 17.51 -4.90
C LEU A 96 26.95 19.00 -4.75
N ILE A 97 26.27 19.73 -3.85
CA ILE A 97 26.60 21.12 -3.52
C ILE A 97 28.04 21.23 -3.00
N ARG A 98 28.46 20.28 -2.14
CA ARG A 98 29.83 20.24 -1.60
C ARG A 98 30.86 19.96 -2.69
N VAL A 99 30.55 19.10 -3.66
CA VAL A 99 31.43 18.84 -4.82
C VAL A 99 31.56 20.08 -5.68
N ILE A 100 30.46 20.76 -6.00
CA ILE A 100 30.48 21.99 -6.80
C ILE A 100 31.32 23.08 -6.10
N THR A 101 31.18 23.24 -4.79
CA THR A 101 31.96 24.24 -4.04
C THR A 101 33.44 23.90 -3.95
N LEU A 102 33.81 22.62 -3.82
CA LEU A 102 35.22 22.19 -3.85
C LEU A 102 35.86 22.39 -5.23
N THR A 103 35.14 22.04 -6.29
CA THR A 103 35.61 22.23 -7.67
C THR A 103 35.78 23.72 -8.01
N ASN A 104 34.87 24.58 -7.57
CA ASN A 104 34.94 26.03 -7.81
C ASN A 104 36.04 26.74 -7.01
N ARG A 105 36.57 26.12 -5.94
CA ARG A 105 37.65 26.70 -5.11
C ARG A 105 39.05 26.28 -5.54
N GLU A 106 39.21 25.45 -6.57
CA GLU A 106 40.49 24.83 -6.99
C GLU A 106 41.22 24.03 -5.87
N GLU A 107 40.59 23.85 -4.70
CA GLU A 107 41.16 23.19 -3.51
C GLU A 107 40.96 21.66 -3.51
N GLY A 108 40.24 21.11 -4.49
CA GLY A 108 39.90 19.68 -4.54
C GLY A 108 40.87 18.85 -5.38
N SER A 109 41.54 17.87 -4.78
CA SER A 109 42.24 16.81 -5.54
C SER A 109 41.27 16.10 -6.48
N PHE A 110 41.66 15.89 -7.73
CA PHE A 110 40.84 15.19 -8.75
C PHE A 110 40.30 13.84 -8.25
N MET A 111 41.08 13.14 -7.43
CA MET A 111 40.67 11.86 -6.83
C MET A 111 39.54 12.03 -5.80
N GLN A 112 39.52 13.14 -5.06
CA GLN A 112 38.47 13.44 -4.08
C GLN A 112 37.17 13.87 -4.77
N VAL A 113 37.26 14.66 -5.85
CA VAL A 113 36.11 15.08 -6.66
C VAL A 113 35.47 13.89 -7.36
N SER A 114 36.25 13.00 -7.96
CA SER A 114 35.72 11.80 -8.63
C SER A 114 35.06 10.80 -7.67
N LEU A 115 35.67 10.54 -6.51
CA LEU A 115 35.10 9.63 -5.51
C LEU A 115 33.79 10.17 -4.89
N SER A 116 33.75 11.47 -4.61
CA SER A 116 32.53 12.12 -4.11
C SER A 116 31.42 12.17 -5.16
N LEU A 117 31.75 12.40 -6.43
CA LEU A 117 30.80 12.33 -7.54
C LEU A 117 30.22 10.91 -7.71
N ALA A 118 31.06 9.88 -7.60
CA ALA A 118 30.61 8.48 -7.67
C ALA A 118 29.64 8.12 -6.53
N LEU A 119 29.92 8.59 -5.31
CA LEU A 119 29.01 8.40 -4.16
C LEU A 119 27.67 9.12 -4.35
N VAL A 120 27.69 10.32 -4.91
CA VAL A 120 26.46 11.07 -5.25
C VAL A 120 25.65 10.30 -6.29
N ALA A 121 26.28 9.85 -7.37
CA ALA A 121 25.62 9.08 -8.41
C ALA A 121 24.99 7.79 -7.84
N PHE A 122 25.73 7.06 -7.00
CA PHE A 122 25.23 5.85 -6.34
C PHE A 122 24.02 6.14 -5.44
N ALA A 123 24.08 7.19 -4.62
CA ALA A 123 22.98 7.60 -3.75
C ALA A 123 21.73 7.98 -4.56
N LEU A 124 21.89 8.69 -5.68
CA LEU A 124 20.79 9.06 -6.57
C LEU A 124 20.16 7.85 -7.25
N VAL A 125 20.97 6.92 -7.77
CA VAL A 125 20.46 5.68 -8.39
C VAL A 125 19.64 4.86 -7.39
N LEU A 126 20.13 4.70 -6.15
CA LEU A 126 19.35 4.04 -5.10
C LEU A 126 18.06 4.81 -4.80
N GLY A 127 18.11 6.14 -4.67
CA GLY A 127 16.91 6.95 -4.49
C GLY A 127 15.87 6.72 -5.59
N ILE A 128 16.31 6.66 -6.84
CA ILE A 128 15.45 6.42 -8.01
C ILE A 128 14.86 5.01 -7.99
N ILE A 129 15.64 3.96 -7.71
CA ILE A 129 15.12 2.57 -7.64
C ILE A 129 13.97 2.47 -6.63
N TRP A 130 14.15 3.06 -5.45
CA TRP A 130 13.12 3.05 -4.41
C TRP A 130 11.90 3.90 -4.80
N GLY A 131 12.12 5.00 -5.51
CA GLY A 131 11.05 5.82 -6.10
C GLY A 131 10.24 5.09 -7.17
N MET A 132 10.90 4.37 -8.09
CA MET A 132 10.25 3.59 -9.14
C MET A 132 9.37 2.49 -8.56
N GLN A 133 9.82 1.79 -7.52
CA GLN A 133 9.00 0.77 -6.86
C GLN A 133 7.72 1.36 -6.25
N LEU A 134 7.81 2.55 -5.64
CA LEU A 134 6.62 3.24 -5.12
C LEU A 134 5.71 3.72 -6.24
N PHE A 135 6.29 4.21 -7.34
CA PHE A 135 5.51 4.66 -8.49
C PHE A 135 4.74 3.51 -9.12
N ALA A 136 5.39 2.37 -9.39
CA ALA A 136 4.75 1.18 -9.94
C ALA A 136 3.59 0.69 -9.05
N LEU A 137 3.79 0.67 -7.73
CA LEU A 137 2.73 0.28 -6.78
C LEU A 137 1.56 1.28 -6.80
N LYS A 138 1.84 2.58 -6.89
CA LYS A 138 0.80 3.62 -6.98
C LYS A 138 0.04 3.55 -8.29
N GLU A 139 0.74 3.34 -9.41
CA GLU A 139 0.17 3.21 -10.74
C GLU A 139 -0.77 2.01 -10.77
N GLU A 140 -0.34 0.85 -10.27
CA GLU A 140 -1.18 -0.34 -10.21
C GLU A 140 -2.47 -0.11 -9.42
N ILE A 141 -2.39 0.51 -8.23
CA ILE A 141 -3.58 0.86 -7.44
C ILE A 141 -4.50 1.82 -8.20
N SER A 142 -3.92 2.83 -8.86
CA SER A 142 -4.68 3.82 -9.61
C SER A 142 -5.38 3.20 -10.82
N THR A 143 -4.67 2.39 -11.59
CA THR A 143 -5.22 1.68 -12.75
C THR A 143 -6.31 0.70 -12.32
N PHE A 144 -6.10 -0.01 -11.21
CA PHE A 144 -7.12 -0.90 -10.65
C PHE A 144 -8.41 -0.16 -10.28
N LYS A 145 -8.29 0.97 -9.57
CA LYS A 145 -9.44 1.82 -9.21
C LYS A 145 -10.18 2.35 -10.43
N ASP A 146 -9.43 2.83 -11.43
CA ASP A 146 -10.00 3.35 -12.68
C ASP A 146 -10.77 2.27 -13.45
N MET A 147 -10.21 1.06 -13.57
CA MET A 147 -10.89 -0.09 -14.20
C MET A 147 -12.17 -0.52 -13.47
N ARG A 148 -12.22 -0.34 -12.14
CA ARG A 148 -13.37 -0.69 -11.30
C ARG A 148 -14.34 0.48 -11.06
N LYS A 149 -14.03 1.67 -11.59
CA LYS A 149 -14.79 2.93 -11.37
C LYS A 149 -14.97 3.25 -9.87
N LEU A 150 -13.92 3.01 -9.09
CA LEU A 150 -13.82 3.33 -7.65
C LEU A 150 -13.20 4.71 -7.44
#